data_AF-A0A3S5B112-F1
#
_entry.id   AF-A0A3S5B112-F1
#
_cell.length_a   1.000
_cell.length_b   1.000
_cell.length_c   1.000
_cell.angle_alpha   90.00
_cell.angle_beta   90.00
_cell.angle_gamma   90.00
#
_symmetry.space_group_name_H-M   'P 1'
#
loop_
_entity.id
_entity.type
_entity.pdbx_description
1 polymer ?
#
loop_
_entity_poly.entity_id
_entity_poly.type
_entity_poly.pdbx_seq_one_letter_code
_entity_poly.pdbx_strand_id
1 'polypeptide(L)' 'MENLVDENLVKSIGISNYNRQQTERILACCRISPVVNQVEAHVNFTNEKLIRYLKSVNICATAYCPLGSPATPQ' A
#
# COMPACT_ATOMS: atom_id res chain seq x y z
N MET A 1 -10.29 4.47 10.98
CA MET A 1 -10.01 3.20 10.29
C MET A 1 -9.92 2.06 11.29
N GLU A 2 -9.06 2.14 12.32
CA GLU A 2 -8.89 1.04 13.29
C GLU A 2 -10.18 0.63 14.00
N ASN A 3 -11.03 1.59 14.42
CA ASN A 3 -12.32 1.28 15.04
C ASN A 3 -13.24 0.41 14.16
N LEU A 4 -13.13 0.50 12.82
CA LEU A 4 -13.91 -0.35 11.92
C LEU A 4 -13.52 -1.83 12.03
N VAL A 5 -12.27 -2.09 12.42
CA VAL A 5 -11.78 -3.45 12.72
C VAL A 5 -12.30 -3.87 14.10
N ASP A 6 -12.24 -2.99 15.10
CA ASP A 6 -12.72 -3.30 16.46
C ASP A 6 -14.23 -3.56 16.49
N GLU A 7 -15.00 -2.81 15.71
CA GLU A 7 -16.46 -2.99 15.51
C GLU A 7 -16.78 -4.17 14.57
N ASN A 8 -15.75 -4.87 14.06
CA ASN A 8 -15.88 -6.03 13.18
C ASN A 8 -16.65 -5.74 11.87
N LEU A 9 -16.62 -4.48 11.40
CA LEU A 9 -17.22 -4.06 10.13
C LEU A 9 -16.32 -4.37 8.94
N VAL A 10 -15.00 -4.44 9.19
CA VAL A 10 -13.99 -4.85 8.19
C VAL A 10 -13.01 -5.83 8.82
N LYS A 11 -12.53 -6.79 8.02
CA LYS A 11 -11.52 -7.77 8.49
C LYS A 11 -10.12 -7.17 8.61
N SER A 12 -9.82 -6.14 7.84
CA SER A 12 -8.50 -5.54 7.75
C SER A 12 -8.56 -4.13 7.16
N ILE A 13 -7.54 -3.33 7.43
CA ILE A 13 -7.38 -1.97 6.91
C ILE A 13 -6.04 -1.82 6.19
N GLY A 14 -5.96 -0.89 5.24
CA GLY A 14 -4.77 -0.64 4.44
C GLY A 14 -4.67 0.82 4.01
N ILE A 15 -3.65 1.11 3.21
CA ILE A 15 -3.36 2.43 2.63
C ILE A 15 -3.25 2.32 1.10
N SER A 16 -3.27 3.44 0.39
CA SER A 16 -3.12 3.50 -1.07
C SER A 16 -2.39 4.77 -1.47
N ASN A 17 -1.44 4.67 -2.40
CA ASN A 17 -0.57 5.75 -2.86
C ASN A 17 0.40 6.31 -1.81
N TYR A 18 0.82 5.50 -0.85
CA TYR A 18 1.77 5.93 0.18
C TYR A 18 3.20 5.59 -0.20
N ASN A 19 4.09 6.57 -0.11
CA ASN A 19 5.53 6.35 -0.23
C ASN A 19 6.13 5.83 1.09
N ARG A 20 7.43 5.54 1.09
CA ARG A 20 8.14 5.03 2.27
C ARG A 20 8.02 5.93 3.49
N GLN A 21 8.33 7.22 3.36
CA GLN A 21 8.31 8.16 4.49
C GLN A 21 6.90 8.33 5.08
N GLN A 22 5.88 8.36 4.23
CA GLN A 22 4.49 8.39 4.67
C GLN A 22 4.10 7.10 5.40
N THR A 23 4.54 5.95 4.89
CA THR A 23 4.31 4.64 5.53
C THR A 23 5.01 4.55 6.90
N GLU A 24 6.26 5.00 7.01
CA GLU A 24 6.99 5.05 8.29
C GLU A 24 6.26 5.90 9.33
N ARG A 25 5.68 7.04 8.93
CA ARG A 25 4.86 7.87 9.84
C ARG A 25 3.60 7.17 10.34
N ILE A 26 2.93 6.38 9.48
CA ILE A 26 1.77 5.58 9.91
C ILE A 26 2.20 4.47 10.87
N LEU A 27 3.27 3.75 10.54
CA LEU A 27 3.79 2.66 11.38
C LEU A 27 4.25 3.15 12.76
N ALA A 28 4.70 4.40 12.87
CA ALA A 28 5.10 5.00 14.14
C ALA A 28 3.92 5.31 15.09
N CYS A 29 2.69 5.40 14.58
CA CYS A 29 1.52 5.81 15.38
C CYS A 29 0.32 4.85 15.35
N CYS A 30 0.29 3.86 14.45
CA CYS A 30 -0.83 2.92 14.36
C CYS A 30 -0.80 1.87 15.48
N ARG A 31 -1.98 1.51 16.00
CA ARG A 31 -2.21 0.32 16.82
C ARG A 31 -2.45 -0.91 15.95
N ILE A 32 -3.17 -0.76 14.84
CA ILE A 32 -3.43 -1.80 13.84
C ILE A 32 -2.65 -1.45 12.58
N SER A 33 -1.59 -2.20 12.30
CA SER A 33 -0.76 -1.97 11.11
C SER A 33 -1.57 -2.19 9.82
N PRO A 34 -1.38 -1.32 8.80
CA PRO A 34 -2.03 -1.52 7.50
C PRO A 34 -1.54 -2.82 6.86
N VAL A 35 -2.45 -3.66 6.37
CA VAL A 35 -2.08 -4.96 5.79
C VAL A 35 -1.65 -4.84 4.31
N VAL A 36 -2.11 -3.80 3.63
CA VAL A 36 -1.87 -3.55 2.21
C VAL A 36 -1.50 -2.09 1.98
N ASN A 37 -0.58 -1.85 1.05
CA ASN A 37 -0.45 -0.57 0.36
C ASN A 37 -0.69 -0.78 -1.15
N GLN A 38 -1.77 -0.21 -1.67
CA GLN A 38 -2.07 -0.27 -3.09
C GLN A 38 -1.33 0.85 -3.83
N VAL A 39 -0.47 0.51 -4.79
CA VAL A 39 0.44 1.46 -5.47
C VAL A 39 0.53 1.16 -6.96
N GLU A 40 0.94 2.15 -7.76
CA GLU A 40 1.24 1.92 -9.17
C GLU A 40 2.43 1.00 -9.29
N ALA A 41 2.25 -0.07 -10.06
CA ALA A 41 3.33 -0.95 -10.46
C ALA A 41 2.95 -1.68 -11.75
N HIS A 42 3.78 -1.54 -12.78
CA HIS A 42 3.63 -2.21 -14.08
C HIS A 42 4.98 -2.40 -14.76
N VAL A 43 5.01 -3.01 -15.95
CA VAL A 43 6.25 -3.34 -16.68
C VAL A 43 7.18 -2.13 -16.84
N ASN A 44 6.63 -0.95 -17.19
CA ASN A 44 7.42 0.28 -17.34
C ASN A 44 7.73 1.02 -16.02
N PHE A 45 7.05 0.69 -14.92
CA PHE A 45 7.25 1.30 -13.60
C PHE A 45 7.10 0.23 -12.52
N THR A 46 8.17 -0.51 -12.25
CA THR A 46 8.09 -1.68 -11.36
C THR A 46 7.93 -1.32 -9.89
N ASN A 47 8.25 -0.07 -9.52
CA ASN A 47 8.19 0.46 -8.16
C ASN A 47 8.91 -0.43 -7.11
N GLU A 48 9.95 -1.14 -7.55
CA GLU A 48 10.60 -2.21 -6.78
C GLU A 48 11.12 -1.78 -5.41
N LYS A 49 11.68 -0.57 -5.31
CA LYS A 49 12.21 -0.05 -4.04
C LYS A 49 11.12 0.05 -2.98
N LEU A 50 9.93 0.53 -3.36
CA LEU A 50 8.80 0.64 -2.45
C LEU A 50 8.24 -0.74 -2.13
N ILE A 51 8.06 -1.62 -3.12
CA ILE A 51 7.54 -2.97 -2.92
C ILE A 51 8.44 -3.78 -1.97
N ARG A 52 9.76 -3.72 -2.14
CA ARG A 52 10.73 -4.39 -1.25
C ARG A 52 10.65 -3.83 0.17
N TYR A 53 10.53 -2.50 0.31
CA TYR A 53 10.36 -1.87 1.61
C TYR A 53 9.06 -2.32 2.29
N LEU A 54 7.91 -2.26 1.61
CA LEU A 54 6.62 -2.70 2.15
C LEU A 54 6.69 -4.16 2.64
N LYS A 55 7.29 -5.04 1.84
CA LYS A 55 7.52 -6.44 2.23
C LYS A 55 8.38 -6.58 3.49
N SER A 56 9.40 -5.73 3.66
CA SER A 56 10.27 -5.77 4.85
C SER A 56 9.57 -5.36 6.15
N VAL A 57 8.47 -4.60 6.05
CA VAL A 57 7.65 -4.16 7.19
C VAL A 57 6.30 -4.91 7.28
N ASN A 58 6.20 -6.08 6.65
CA ASN A 58 5.01 -6.94 6.62
C ASN A 58 3.75 -6.28 6.03
N ILE A 59 3.92 -5.36 5.07
CA ILE A 59 2.82 -4.79 4.29
C ILE A 59 2.81 -5.41 2.89
N CYS A 60 1.67 -5.94 2.47
CA CYS A 60 1.49 -6.46 1.11
C CYS A 60 1.37 -5.32 0.10
N ALA A 61 2.11 -5.37 -1.00
CA ALA A 61 1.94 -4.44 -2.10
C ALA A 61 0.87 -4.96 -3.07
N THR A 62 -0.13 -4.14 -3.40
CA THR A 62 -1.11 -4.46 -4.45
C THR A 62 -0.94 -3.48 -5.60
N ALA A 63 -0.65 -3.98 -6.79
CA ALA A 63 -0.46 -3.14 -7.97
C ALA A 63 -1.81 -2.66 -8.53
N TYR A 64 -1.97 -1.35 -8.72
CA TYR A 64 -2.96 -0.80 -9.65
C TYR A 64 -2.29 -0.42 -10.97
N CYS A 65 -3.10 -0.29 -12.02
CA CYS A 65 -2.63 -0.12 -13.41
C CYS A 65 -1.53 -1.13 -13.81
N PRO A 66 -1.68 -2.44 -13.53
CA PRO A 66 -0.61 -3.42 -13.76
C PRO A 66 -0.22 -3.59 -15.23
N LEU A 67 -1.10 -3.18 -16.16
CA LEU A 67 -0.87 -3.16 -17.61
C LEU A 67 -0.60 -1.75 -18.15
N GLY A 68 -0.27 -0.81 -17.27
CA GLY A 68 -0.22 0.62 -17.57
C GLY A 68 -1.60 1.27 -17.64
N SER A 69 -1.63 2.55 -17.98
CA SER A 69 -2.86 3.31 -18.26
C SER A 69 -3.06 3.46 -19.77
N PRO A 70 -4.12 2.89 -20.37
CA PRO A 70 -4.38 2.98 -21.81
C PRO A 70 -4.57 4.41 -22.33
N ALA A 71 -4.98 5.34 -21.46
CA ALA A 71 -5.32 6.71 -21.82
C ALA A 71 -4.12 7.67 -21.79
N THR A 72 -2.97 7.24 -21.28
CA THR A 72 -1.78 8.07 -21.11
C THR A 72 -0.59 7.41 -21.82
N PRO A 73 0.09 8.12 -22.75
CA PRO A 73 1.36 7.65 -23.29
C PRO A 73 2.33 7.35 -22.14
N GLN A 74 2.99 6.20 -22.22
CA GLN A 74 3.98 5.73 -21.26
C GLN A 74 5.36 6.29 -21.56
#